data_AF-A0A7K1YYZ7-F1
#
_entry.id   AF-A0A7K1YYZ7-F1
#
_cell.length_a   1.000
_cell.length_b   1.000
_cell.length_c   1.000
_cell.angle_alpha   90.00
_cell.angle_beta   90.00
_cell.angle_gamma   90.00
#
_symmetry.space_group_name_H-M   'P 1'
#
loop_
_entity.id
_entity.type
_entity.pdbx_description
1 polymer ?
#
loop_
_entity_poly.entity_id
_entity_poly.type
_entity_poly.pdbx_seq_one_letter_code
_entity_poly.pdbx_strand_id
1 'polypeptide(L)'
;MKRSRLQLGTSSLVVAAFVGPGTVLTCATAGIEFGYALGWVLLFSVCATFILQSFTAGAGILSGLGMGEALRRYTQDSSVRWVVISLVVLGLWAGTAAFETGNIAGAVAGMSSLMAVPDGVLVLLVGGLAAIVLYLGLRTATRVLAGLVLLMSVVFLVTMFLAPVDWQQAFQGLILPRIPEGGLVPCISITVFGVTFRRT
;
A
#
# COMPACT_ATOMS: atom_id res chain seq x y z
N MET A 1 1.05 25.38 31.02
CA MET A 1 0.97 25.47 29.55
C MET A 1 2.34 25.20 28.91
N LYS A 2 2.50 24.07 28.22
CA LYS A 2 3.39 23.81 27.06
C LYS A 2 3.58 22.30 26.87
N ARG A 3 2.57 21.64 26.32
CA ARG A 3 2.72 20.35 25.62
C ARG A 3 2.38 20.59 24.16
N SER A 4 3.35 21.08 23.40
CA SER A 4 3.25 21.22 21.94
C SER A 4 4.58 20.85 21.30
N ARG A 5 4.88 19.57 21.26
CA ARG A 5 5.54 18.99 20.09
C ARG A 5 4.71 17.79 19.73
N LEU A 6 4.05 17.84 18.58
CA LEU A 6 3.61 16.65 17.86
C LEU A 6 4.87 15.80 17.68
N GLN A 7 5.16 14.93 18.65
CA GLN A 7 5.98 13.78 18.37
C GLN A 7 5.11 12.95 17.43
N LEU A 8 5.25 13.19 16.12
CA LEU A 8 4.88 12.20 15.12
C LEU A 8 5.53 10.91 15.62
N GLY A 9 4.72 10.05 16.23
CA GLY A 9 5.22 8.82 16.81
C GLY A 9 5.92 8.04 15.72
N THR A 10 6.88 7.21 16.07
CA THR A 10 7.49 6.25 15.14
C THR A 10 6.40 5.52 14.33
N SER A 11 5.25 5.25 14.95
CA SER A 11 4.03 4.73 14.34
C SER A 11 3.44 5.61 13.23
N SER A 12 3.35 6.93 13.38
CA SER A 12 2.84 7.82 12.31
C SER A 12 3.75 7.88 11.09
N LEU A 13 5.08 7.86 11.31
CA LEU A 13 6.05 7.80 10.22
C LEU A 13 6.03 6.46 9.49
N VAL A 14 5.82 5.36 10.23
CA VAL A 14 5.63 4.02 9.65
C VAL A 14 4.36 3.97 8.81
N VAL A 15 3.25 4.55 9.28
CA VAL A 15 1.99 4.59 8.53
C VAL A 15 2.12 5.35 7.21
N ALA A 16 2.81 6.49 7.24
CA ALA A 16 3.10 7.27 6.04
C ALA A 16 3.98 6.50 5.05
N ALA A 17 4.90 5.65 5.55
CA ALA A 17 5.87 4.94 4.75
C ALA A 17 5.32 3.68 4.02
N PHE A 18 4.03 3.36 4.13
CA PHE A 18 3.42 2.16 3.51
C PHE A 18 2.96 2.34 2.06
N VAL A 19 3.19 3.50 1.44
CA VAL A 19 2.96 3.65 -0.01
C VAL A 19 4.23 3.23 -0.74
N GLY A 20 4.16 2.10 -1.44
CA GLY A 20 5.29 1.55 -2.17
C GLY A 20 5.26 1.86 -3.67
N PRO A 21 6.40 1.69 -4.37
CA PRO A 21 6.52 1.96 -5.80
C PRO A 21 5.64 1.04 -6.66
N GLY A 22 5.23 -0.14 -6.15
CA GLY A 22 4.32 -1.05 -6.85
C GLY A 22 2.92 -0.46 -7.07
N THR A 23 2.36 0.19 -6.05
CA THR A 23 1.07 0.86 -6.17
C THR A 23 1.16 2.05 -7.12
N VAL A 24 2.25 2.82 -7.04
CA VAL A 24 2.48 3.96 -7.94
C VAL A 24 2.59 3.50 -9.40
N LEU A 25 3.35 2.43 -9.65
CA LEU A 25 3.47 1.84 -10.99
C LEU A 25 2.12 1.36 -11.51
N THR A 26 1.35 0.63 -10.71
CA THR A 26 0.03 0.10 -11.10
C THR A 26 -0.93 1.24 -11.47
N CYS A 27 -0.94 2.32 -10.69
CA CYS A 27 -1.77 3.49 -10.99
C CYS A 27 -1.27 4.24 -12.23
N ALA A 28 0.05 4.34 -12.42
CA ALA A 28 0.64 5.00 -13.59
C ALA A 28 0.36 4.23 -14.88
N THR A 29 0.54 2.90 -14.88
CA THR A 29 0.23 2.06 -16.05
C THR A 29 -1.26 2.10 -16.38
N ALA A 30 -2.14 2.04 -15.38
CA ALA A 30 -3.57 2.20 -15.58
C ALA A 30 -3.94 3.57 -16.16
N GLY A 31 -3.26 4.65 -15.73
CA GLY A 31 -3.45 5.99 -16.30
C GLY A 31 -2.94 6.13 -17.73
N ILE A 32 -1.84 5.45 -18.08
CA ILE A 32 -1.31 5.41 -19.44
C ILE A 32 -2.25 4.66 -20.38
N GLU A 33 -2.78 3.52 -19.94
CA GLU A 33 -3.64 2.65 -20.76
C GLU A 33 -5.09 3.14 -20.87
N PHE A 34 -5.65 3.71 -19.79
CA PHE A 34 -7.08 4.04 -19.70
C PHE A 34 -7.36 5.52 -19.41
N GLY A 35 -6.34 6.37 -19.38
CA GLY A 35 -6.48 7.79 -19.06
C GLY A 35 -7.16 7.99 -17.70
N TYR A 36 -8.17 8.87 -17.67
CA TYR A 36 -8.93 9.16 -16.45
C TYR A 36 -10.08 8.18 -16.17
N ALA A 37 -10.34 7.20 -17.05
CA ALA A 37 -11.54 6.36 -16.97
C ALA A 37 -11.61 5.53 -15.67
N LEU A 38 -10.45 5.14 -15.11
CA LEU A 38 -10.35 4.35 -13.88
C LEU A 38 -10.19 5.20 -12.61
N GLY A 39 -10.30 6.53 -12.72
CA GLY A 39 -10.16 7.44 -11.58
C GLY A 39 -11.14 7.14 -10.44
N TRP A 40 -12.39 6.81 -10.78
CA TRP A 40 -13.41 6.46 -9.80
C TRP A 40 -13.07 5.17 -9.03
N VAL A 41 -12.38 4.21 -9.66
CA VAL A 41 -11.93 2.96 -9.01
C VAL A 41 -10.88 3.27 -7.95
N LEU A 42 -9.93 4.17 -8.28
CA LEU A 42 -8.93 4.66 -7.34
C LEU A 42 -9.60 5.35 -6.15
N LEU A 43 -10.54 6.26 -6.41
CA LEU A 43 -11.28 6.98 -5.38
C LEU A 43 -12.08 6.02 -4.48
N PHE A 44 -12.82 5.09 -5.09
CA PHE A 44 -13.56 4.05 -4.38
C PHE A 44 -12.64 3.21 -3.50
N SER A 45 -11.49 2.80 -4.02
CA SER A 45 -10.52 1.99 -3.29
C SER A 45 -9.96 2.74 -2.07
N VAL A 46 -9.62 4.03 -2.21
CA VAL A 46 -9.17 4.86 -1.08
C VAL A 46 -10.27 5.00 -0.02
N CYS A 47 -11.52 5.27 -0.42
CA CYS A 47 -12.65 5.35 0.50
C CYS A 47 -12.91 4.03 1.22
N ALA A 48 -12.94 2.91 0.49
CA ALA A 48 -13.10 1.58 1.05
C ALA A 48 -11.99 1.27 2.07
N THR A 49 -10.75 1.63 1.73
CA THR A 49 -9.58 1.46 2.60
C THR A 49 -9.72 2.23 3.90
N PHE A 50 -10.14 3.50 3.82
CA PHE A 50 -10.35 4.34 5.00
C PHE A 50 -11.43 3.75 5.92
N ILE A 51 -12.55 3.30 5.35
CA ILE A 51 -13.64 2.68 6.09
C ILE A 51 -13.17 1.39 6.79
N LEU A 52 -12.51 0.48 6.06
CA LEU A 52 -12.04 -0.79 6.62
C LEU A 52 -10.97 -0.60 7.71
N GLN A 53 -10.06 0.36 7.53
CA GLN A 53 -9.07 0.71 8.56
C GLN A 53 -9.73 1.32 9.78
N SER A 54 -10.78 2.14 9.61
CA SER A 54 -11.50 2.72 10.74
C SER A 54 -12.19 1.67 11.61
N PHE A 55 -12.76 0.61 11.00
CA PHE A 55 -13.34 -0.51 11.73
C PHE A 55 -12.27 -1.33 12.47
N THR A 56 -11.14 -1.58 11.82
CA THR A 56 -10.03 -2.33 12.43
C THR A 56 -9.44 -1.58 13.62
N ALA A 57 -9.13 -0.29 13.45
CA ALA A 57 -8.62 0.57 14.51
C ALA A 57 -9.64 0.71 15.65
N GLY A 58 -10.91 0.92 15.31
CA GLY A 58 -12.01 1.01 16.28
C GLY A 58 -12.16 -0.27 17.10
N ALA A 59 -12.13 -1.43 16.45
CA ALA A 59 -12.20 -2.73 17.13
C ALA A 59 -11.00 -2.95 18.08
N GLY A 60 -9.78 -2.60 17.67
CA GLY A 60 -8.58 -2.71 18.51
C GLY A 60 -8.63 -1.77 19.72
N ILE A 61 -9.07 -0.52 19.54
CA ILE A 61 -9.18 0.47 20.62
C ILE A 61 -10.29 0.09 21.61
N LEU A 62 -11.47 -0.31 21.13
CA LEU A 62 -12.62 -0.62 21.98
C LEU A 62 -12.45 -1.93 22.73
N SER A 63 -11.88 -2.96 22.10
CA SER A 63 -11.67 -4.26 22.75
C SER A 63 -10.43 -4.29 23.64
N GLY A 64 -9.44 -3.42 23.39
CA GLY A 64 -8.11 -3.50 24.01
C GLY A 64 -7.33 -4.76 23.63
N LEU A 65 -7.82 -5.53 22.64
CA LEU A 65 -7.24 -6.78 22.19
C LEU A 65 -6.68 -6.60 20.78
N GLY A 66 -5.53 -7.23 20.52
CA GLY A 66 -5.09 -7.44 19.14
C GLY A 66 -6.07 -8.36 18.39
N MET A 67 -6.19 -8.21 17.07
CA MET A 67 -7.13 -9.03 16.27
C MET A 67 -6.98 -10.53 16.51
N GLY A 68 -5.74 -11.03 16.57
CA GLY A 68 -5.47 -12.45 16.88
C GLY A 68 -5.93 -12.87 18.28
N GLU A 69 -5.84 -11.98 19.26
CA GLU A 69 -6.29 -12.24 20.64
C GLU A 69 -7.82 -12.19 20.73
N ALA A 70 -8.47 -11.26 20.02
CA ALA A 70 -9.92 -11.20 19.89
C ALA A 70 -10.47 -12.48 19.25
N LEU A 71 -9.89 -12.92 18.12
CA LEU A 71 -10.26 -14.18 17.45
C LEU A 71 -10.14 -15.38 18.38
N ARG A 72 -9.06 -15.44 19.18
CA ARG A 72 -8.85 -16.49 20.18
C ARG A 72 -9.89 -16.46 21.29
N ARG A 73 -10.31 -15.27 21.73
CA ARG A 73 -11.27 -15.07 22.83
C ARG A 73 -12.71 -15.39 22.43
N TYR A 74 -13.11 -15.07 21.19
CA TYR A 74 -14.47 -15.27 20.70
C TYR A 74 -14.73 -16.67 20.10
N THR A 75 -13.69 -17.47 19.85
CA THR A 75 -13.83 -18.84 19.33
C THR A 75 -13.66 -19.87 20.44
N GLN A 76 -14.78 -20.42 20.93
CA GLN A 76 -14.80 -21.34 22.08
C GLN A 76 -14.52 -22.80 21.69
N ASP A 77 -14.89 -23.21 20.48
CA ASP A 77 -14.63 -24.55 19.96
C ASP A 77 -13.18 -24.67 19.45
N SER A 78 -12.46 -25.66 19.97
CA SER A 78 -11.05 -25.92 19.64
C SER A 78 -10.82 -26.21 18.15
N SER A 79 -11.75 -26.92 17.50
CA SER A 79 -11.63 -27.28 16.07
C SER A 79 -11.89 -26.06 15.18
N VAL A 80 -12.95 -25.31 15.47
CA VAL A 80 -13.28 -24.07 14.74
C VAL A 80 -12.17 -23.03 14.92
N ARG A 81 -11.58 -22.96 16.11
CA ARG A 81 -10.48 -22.05 16.41
C ARG A 81 -9.25 -22.31 15.54
N TRP A 82 -8.86 -23.57 15.35
CA TRP A 82 -7.72 -23.88 14.47
C TRP A 82 -7.99 -23.52 13.01
N VAL A 83 -9.21 -23.74 12.51
CA VAL A 83 -9.61 -23.33 11.15
C VAL A 83 -9.52 -21.81 11.01
N VAL A 84 -10.11 -21.08 11.95
CA VAL A 84 -10.12 -19.61 11.94
C VAL A 84 -8.71 -19.02 12.02
N ILE A 85 -7.86 -19.53 12.93
CA ILE A 85 -6.46 -19.08 13.03
C ILE A 85 -5.70 -19.38 11.75
N SER A 86 -5.89 -20.57 11.16
CA SER A 86 -5.22 -20.96 9.92
C SER A 86 -5.62 -20.05 8.76
N LEU A 87 -6.91 -19.76 8.61
CA LEU A 87 -7.41 -18.83 7.58
C LEU A 87 -6.82 -17.42 7.75
N VAL A 88 -6.72 -16.93 8.99
CA VAL A 88 -6.15 -15.60 9.28
C VAL A 88 -4.65 -15.56 9.00
N VAL A 89 -3.90 -16.58 9.43
CA VAL A 89 -2.45 -16.68 9.19
C VAL A 89 -2.17 -16.79 7.69
N LEU A 90 -2.92 -17.63 6.97
CA LEU A 90 -2.78 -17.78 5.52
C LEU A 90 -3.14 -16.48 4.79
N GLY A 91 -4.23 -15.81 5.20
CA GLY A 91 -4.63 -14.51 4.64
C GLY A 91 -3.58 -13.43 4.88
N LEU A 92 -3.01 -13.36 6.10
CA LEU A 92 -1.95 -12.42 6.44
C LEU A 92 -0.68 -12.71 5.62
N TRP A 93 -0.30 -13.98 5.51
CA TRP A 93 0.87 -14.39 4.74
C TRP A 93 0.70 -14.08 3.25
N ALA A 94 -0.41 -14.48 2.64
CA ALA A 94 -0.69 -14.23 1.23
C ALA A 94 -0.79 -12.72 0.93
N GLY A 95 -1.48 -11.95 1.78
CA GLY A 95 -1.63 -10.51 1.61
C GLY A 95 -0.29 -9.76 1.72
N THR A 96 0.53 -10.09 2.71
CA THR A 96 1.87 -9.49 2.86
C THR A 96 2.82 -9.92 1.75
N ALA A 97 2.78 -11.19 1.32
CA ALA A 97 3.58 -11.66 0.19
C ALA A 97 3.20 -10.95 -1.11
N ALA A 98 1.91 -10.77 -1.39
CA ALA A 98 1.44 -10.03 -2.57
C ALA A 98 1.85 -8.56 -2.53
N PHE A 99 1.74 -7.90 -1.37
CA PHE A 99 2.17 -6.52 -1.17
C PHE A 99 3.67 -6.33 -1.40
N GLU A 100 4.51 -7.16 -0.77
CA GLU A 100 5.96 -7.09 -0.93
C GLU A 100 6.38 -7.43 -2.37
N THR A 101 5.75 -8.42 -3.00
CA THR A 101 5.99 -8.75 -4.41
C THR A 101 5.67 -7.55 -5.30
N GLY A 102 4.54 -6.88 -5.08
CA GLY A 102 4.17 -5.68 -5.82
C GLY A 102 5.19 -4.55 -5.65
N ASN A 103 5.68 -4.33 -4.44
CA ASN A 103 6.68 -3.29 -4.18
C ASN A 103 8.04 -3.59 -4.81
N ILE A 104 8.49 -4.84 -4.76
CA ILE A 104 9.74 -5.26 -5.41
C ILE A 104 9.58 -5.12 -6.93
N ALA A 105 8.48 -5.61 -7.51
CA ALA A 105 8.21 -5.47 -8.94
C ALA A 105 8.19 -3.99 -9.38
N GLY A 106 7.54 -3.12 -8.60
CA GLY A 106 7.53 -1.68 -8.84
C GLY A 106 8.91 -1.03 -8.76
N ALA A 107 9.72 -1.39 -7.77
CA ALA A 107 11.08 -0.89 -7.61
C ALA A 107 11.99 -1.34 -8.77
N VAL A 108 11.88 -2.60 -9.19
CA VAL A 108 12.65 -3.17 -10.30
C VAL A 108 12.27 -2.50 -11.61
N ALA A 109 10.98 -2.31 -11.90
CA ALA A 109 10.53 -1.62 -13.11
C ALA A 109 11.03 -0.15 -13.18
N GLY A 110 11.09 0.54 -12.04
CA GLY A 110 11.70 1.86 -11.96
C GLY A 110 13.21 1.84 -12.21
N MET A 111 13.91 0.84 -11.67
CA MET A 111 15.37 0.72 -11.79
C MET A 111 15.82 0.22 -13.17
N SER A 112 15.07 -0.67 -13.80
CA SER A 112 15.33 -1.15 -15.17
C SER A 112 15.19 -0.04 -16.21
N SER A 113 14.40 1.01 -15.92
CA SER A 113 14.33 2.22 -16.73
C SER A 113 15.60 3.07 -16.68
N LEU A 114 16.45 2.89 -15.66
CA LEU A 114 17.69 3.64 -15.44
C LEU A 114 18.95 2.82 -15.74
N MET A 115 18.87 1.49 -15.63
CA MET A 115 20.01 0.58 -15.73
C MET A 115 19.66 -0.62 -16.61
N ALA A 116 20.51 -0.91 -17.60
CA ALA A 116 20.35 -2.08 -18.47
C ALA A 116 20.89 -3.36 -17.78
N VAL A 117 20.28 -3.76 -16.67
CA VAL A 117 20.67 -4.92 -15.86
C VAL A 117 19.50 -5.92 -15.83
N PRO A 118 19.74 -7.24 -15.83
CA PRO A 118 18.66 -8.22 -15.76
C PRO A 118 17.81 -8.08 -14.49
N ASP A 119 16.48 -8.17 -14.63
CA ASP A 119 15.53 -8.00 -13.53
C ASP A 119 15.83 -8.89 -12.32
N GLY A 120 16.27 -10.14 -12.54
CA GLY A 120 16.62 -11.06 -11.46
C GLY A 120 17.74 -10.53 -10.55
N VAL A 121 18.72 -9.81 -11.12
CA VAL A 121 19.80 -9.18 -10.35
C VAL A 121 19.26 -7.97 -9.58
N LEU A 122 18.37 -7.19 -10.19
CA LEU A 122 17.72 -6.05 -9.54
C LEU A 122 16.84 -6.49 -8.35
N VAL A 123 16.11 -7.59 -8.49
CA VAL A 123 15.32 -8.20 -7.40
C VAL A 123 16.22 -8.56 -6.22
N LEU A 124 17.34 -9.25 -6.47
CA LEU A 124 18.30 -9.62 -5.42
C LEU A 124 18.93 -8.39 -4.76
N LEU A 125 19.22 -7.35 -5.55
CA LEU A 125 19.77 -6.10 -5.05
C LEU A 125 18.76 -5.37 -4.15
N VAL A 126 17.52 -5.20 -4.58
CA VAL A 126 16.46 -4.54 -3.79
C VAL A 126 16.19 -5.33 -2.51
N GLY A 127 16.04 -6.65 -2.60
CA GLY A 127 15.85 -7.51 -1.44
C GLY A 127 17.04 -7.49 -0.47
N GLY A 128 18.26 -7.50 -1.00
CA GLY A 128 19.49 -7.41 -0.21
C GLY A 128 19.62 -6.07 0.52
N LEU A 129 19.34 -4.95 -0.15
CA LEU A 129 19.33 -3.62 0.47
C LEU A 129 18.26 -3.54 1.57
N ALA A 130 17.06 -4.06 1.33
CA ALA A 130 16.01 -4.12 2.34
C ALA A 130 16.45 -4.94 3.56
N ALA A 131 17.09 -6.09 3.35
CA ALA A 131 17.62 -6.93 4.43
C ALA A 131 18.72 -6.22 5.24
N ILE A 132 19.64 -5.50 4.57
CA ILE A 132 20.69 -4.70 5.24
C ILE A 132 20.06 -3.59 6.09
N VAL A 133 19.12 -2.83 5.52
CA VAL A 133 18.42 -1.75 6.23
C VAL A 133 17.68 -2.29 7.46
N LEU A 134 17.08 -3.48 7.34
CA LEU A 134 16.43 -4.16 8.46
C LEU A 134 17.44 -4.63 9.52
N TYR A 135 18.58 -5.16 9.10
CA TYR A 135 19.67 -5.61 9.99
C TYR A 135 20.25 -4.45 10.81
N LEU A 136 20.33 -3.24 10.23
CA LEU A 136 20.76 -2.01 10.92
C LEU A 136 19.76 -1.50 11.98
N GLY A 137 18.62 -2.18 12.14
CA GLY A 137 17.65 -1.98 13.21
C GLY A 137 16.43 -1.16 12.81
N LEU A 138 15.33 -1.39 13.54
CA LEU A 138 14.00 -0.84 13.24
C LEU A 138 13.99 0.69 13.15
N ARG A 139 14.76 1.37 14.01
CA ARG A 139 14.84 2.85 14.02
C ARG A 139 15.47 3.39 12.74
N THR A 140 16.46 2.68 12.19
CA THR A 140 17.11 3.03 10.92
C THR A 140 16.16 2.75 9.77
N ALA A 141 15.54 1.57 9.75
CA ALA A 141 14.56 1.19 8.74
C ALA A 141 13.41 2.20 8.62
N THR A 142 12.81 2.62 9.74
CA THR A 142 11.73 3.62 9.70
C THR A 142 12.18 4.95 9.11
N ARG A 143 13.39 5.44 9.43
CA ARG A 143 13.89 6.71 8.89
C ARG A 143 14.18 6.62 7.39
N VAL A 144 14.80 5.52 6.96
CA VAL A 144 15.09 5.27 5.54
C VAL A 144 13.78 5.20 4.75
N LEU A 145 12.82 4.39 5.20
CA LEU A 145 11.50 4.26 4.57
C LEU A 145 10.76 5.59 4.50
N ALA A 146 10.74 6.36 5.60
CA ALA A 146 10.11 7.68 5.60
C ALA A 146 10.79 8.66 4.61
N GLY A 147 12.12 8.63 4.51
CA GLY A 147 12.87 9.42 3.53
C GLY A 147 12.55 9.03 2.09
N LEU A 148 12.47 7.73 1.80
CA LEU A 148 12.12 7.21 0.47
C LEU A 148 10.70 7.62 0.04
N VAL A 149 9.72 7.50 0.94
CA VAL A 149 8.34 7.90 0.62
C VAL A 149 8.20 9.42 0.46
N LEU A 150 8.90 10.20 1.28
CA LEU A 150 8.93 11.66 1.12
C LEU A 150 9.51 12.04 -0.26
N LEU A 151 10.63 11.41 -0.65
CA LEU A 151 11.25 11.61 -1.96
C LEU A 151 10.29 11.25 -3.10
N MET A 152 9.66 10.07 -3.04
CA MET A 152 8.66 9.63 -4.02
C MET A 152 7.50 10.63 -4.12
N SER A 153 7.01 11.12 -2.99
CA SER A 153 5.90 12.10 -2.94
C SER A 153 6.29 13.43 -3.59
N VAL A 154 7.50 13.93 -3.33
CA VAL A 154 8.01 15.16 -3.94
C VAL A 154 8.15 15.00 -5.45
N VAL A 155 8.74 13.89 -5.91
CA VAL A 155 8.88 13.61 -7.34
C VAL A 155 7.50 13.54 -8.01
N PHE A 156 6.56 12.80 -7.41
CA PHE A 156 5.20 12.67 -7.94
C PHE A 156 4.48 14.03 -8.05
N LEU A 157 4.54 14.86 -7.00
CA LEU A 157 3.94 16.20 -7.01
C LEU A 157 4.57 17.09 -8.09
N VAL A 158 5.90 17.10 -8.20
CA VAL A 158 6.60 17.87 -9.25
C VAL A 158 6.16 17.40 -10.63
N THR A 159 6.11 16.08 -10.87
CA THR A 159 5.65 15.54 -12.17
C THR A 159 4.19 15.88 -12.46
N MET A 160 3.32 15.88 -11.45
CA MET A 160 1.91 16.23 -11.59
C MET A 160 1.71 17.70 -11.99
N PHE A 161 2.51 18.62 -11.43
CA PHE A 161 2.43 20.04 -11.79
C PHE A 161 3.04 20.35 -13.16
N LEU A 162 4.02 19.57 -13.60
CA LEU A 162 4.64 19.70 -14.92
C LEU A 162 3.82 19.02 -16.03
N ALA A 163 3.01 18.01 -15.68
CA ALA A 163 2.20 17.30 -16.64
C ALA A 163 1.02 18.16 -17.15
N PRO A 164 0.70 18.12 -18.46
CA PRO A 164 -0.48 18.79 -18.99
C PRO A 164 -1.76 18.03 -18.59
N VAL A 165 -2.29 18.35 -17.40
CA VAL A 165 -3.49 17.71 -16.85
C VAL A 165 -4.75 18.44 -17.31
N ASP A 166 -5.67 17.73 -17.96
CA ASP A 166 -7.04 18.19 -18.20
C ASP A 166 -7.87 17.96 -16.92
N TRP A 167 -7.97 19.00 -16.10
CA TRP A 167 -8.70 18.94 -14.84
C TRP A 167 -10.18 18.59 -15.02
N GLN A 168 -10.80 19.04 -16.11
CA GLN A 168 -12.21 18.77 -16.37
C GLN A 168 -12.42 17.26 -16.59
N GLN A 169 -11.59 16.64 -17.44
CA GLN A 169 -11.65 15.21 -17.67
C GLN A 169 -11.24 14.40 -16.43
N ALA A 170 -10.26 14.87 -15.66
CA ALA A 170 -9.85 14.23 -14.42
C ALA A 170 -10.99 14.17 -13.39
N PHE A 171 -11.71 15.27 -13.18
CA PHE A 171 -12.87 15.30 -12.28
C PHE A 171 -14.02 14.42 -12.79
N GLN A 172 -14.27 14.41 -14.10
CA GLN A 172 -15.27 13.50 -14.67
C GLN A 172 -14.90 12.03 -14.46
N GLY A 173 -13.63 11.66 -14.69
CA GLY A 173 -13.12 10.31 -14.50
C GLY A 173 -13.14 9.82 -13.04
N LEU A 174 -13.09 10.74 -12.07
CA LEU A 174 -13.22 10.42 -10.64
C LEU A 174 -14.66 10.09 -10.22
N ILE A 175 -15.66 10.62 -10.92
CA ILE A 175 -17.07 10.54 -10.51
C ILE A 175 -17.88 9.59 -11.39
N LEU A 176 -17.61 9.56 -12.71
CA LEU A 176 -18.36 8.74 -13.65
C LEU A 176 -17.77 7.32 -13.72
N PRO A 177 -18.49 6.29 -13.26
CA PRO A 177 -18.01 4.93 -13.36
C PRO A 177 -18.05 4.46 -14.82
N ARG A 178 -16.86 4.28 -15.41
CA ARG A 178 -16.68 3.68 -16.73
C ARG A 178 -15.56 2.65 -16.65
N ILE A 179 -15.77 1.49 -17.25
CA ILE A 179 -14.73 0.47 -17.42
C ILE A 179 -14.61 0.23 -18.92
N PRO A 180 -13.55 0.74 -19.58
CA PRO A 180 -13.30 0.48 -20.99
C PRO A 180 -12.93 -0.98 -21.23
N GLU A 181 -13.04 -1.45 -22.48
CA GLU A 181 -12.63 -2.81 -22.86
C GLU A 181 -11.15 -3.05 -22.49
N GLY A 182 -10.87 -4.18 -21.83
CA GLY A 182 -9.53 -4.47 -21.27
C GLY A 182 -9.25 -3.87 -19.89
N GLY A 183 -10.08 -2.95 -19.39
CA GLY A 183 -9.88 -2.27 -18.10
C GLY A 183 -10.12 -3.12 -16.86
N LEU A 184 -10.69 -4.32 -16.99
CA LEU A 184 -11.08 -5.18 -15.87
C LEU A 184 -9.89 -5.59 -14.99
N VAL A 185 -8.75 -5.95 -15.60
CA VAL A 185 -7.55 -6.37 -14.86
C VAL A 185 -7.01 -5.21 -14.01
N PRO A 186 -6.72 -4.01 -14.57
CA PRO A 186 -6.29 -2.88 -13.77
C PRO A 186 -7.35 -2.40 -12.76
N CYS A 187 -8.65 -2.49 -13.06
CA CYS A 187 -9.70 -2.22 -12.06
C CYS A 187 -9.55 -3.10 -10.82
N ILE A 188 -9.39 -4.41 -11.04
CA ILE A 188 -9.19 -5.37 -9.96
C ILE A 188 -7.87 -5.10 -9.25
N SER A 189 -6.78 -4.88 -9.98
CA SER A 189 -5.47 -4.57 -9.40
C SER A 189 -5.51 -3.34 -8.50
N ILE A 190 -6.06 -2.21 -8.97
CA ILE A 190 -6.17 -0.98 -8.17
C ILE A 190 -7.02 -1.23 -6.92
N THR A 191 -8.16 -1.91 -7.08
CA THR A 191 -9.06 -2.20 -5.95
C THR A 191 -8.39 -3.09 -4.92
N VAL A 192 -7.77 -4.19 -5.36
CA VAL A 192 -7.07 -5.14 -4.49
C VAL A 192 -5.89 -4.44 -3.82
N PHE A 193 -4.99 -3.78 -4.55
CA PHE A 193 -3.82 -3.14 -3.93
C PHE A 193 -4.18 -1.99 -3.00
N GLY A 194 -5.21 -1.20 -3.32
CA GLY A 194 -5.62 -0.14 -2.41
C GLY A 194 -6.24 -0.69 -1.12
N VAL A 195 -7.07 -1.74 -1.23
CA VAL A 195 -7.82 -2.32 -0.10
C VAL A 195 -7.02 -3.39 0.68
N THR A 196 -5.92 -3.91 0.12
CA THR A 196 -5.10 -4.97 0.76
C THR A 196 -4.54 -4.47 2.09
N PHE A 197 -4.96 -5.15 3.15
CA PHE A 197 -4.63 -4.97 4.57
C PHE A 197 -3.37 -4.17 4.87
N ARG A 198 -3.52 -2.85 5.08
CA ARG A 198 -2.52 -2.07 5.79
C ARG A 198 -2.61 -2.46 7.27
N ARG A 199 -1.53 -3.00 7.83
CA ARG A 199 -1.44 -3.28 9.26
C ARG A 199 -1.68 -1.99 10.05
N THR A 200 -2.73 -1.96 10.85
CA THR A 200 -2.86 -1.09 12.03
C THR A 200 -2.58 -1.90 13.28
#